data_AF-A0A3A8A667-F1
#
_entry.id   AF-A0A3A8A667-F1
#
_cell.length_a   1.000
_cell.length_b   1.000
_cell.length_c   1.000
_cell.angle_alpha   90.00
_cell.angle_beta   90.00
_cell.angle_gamma   90.00
#
_symmetry.space_group_name_H-M   'P 1'
#
loop_
_entity.id
_entity.type
_entity.pdbx_description
1 polymer ?
#
loop_
_entity_poly.entity_id
_entity_poly.type
_entity_poly.pdbx_seq_one_letter_code
_entity_poly.pdbx_strand_id
1 'polypeptide(L)' 'MKIKSLLLGSAAAMMAVSTAQAADIIIPEPEVVEYVRVCDAAGTGFFYIPGTETCLRIHGYVRYD' A
#
# COMPACT_ATOMS: atom_id res chain seq x y z
N MET A 1 21.04 -14.20 54.64
CA MET A 1 21.15 -13.22 53.52
C MET A 1 20.66 -13.84 52.20
N LYS A 2 19.37 -14.20 52.06
CA LYS A 2 18.82 -14.77 50.81
C LYS A 2 17.65 -13.99 50.20
N ILE A 3 17.04 -13.09 50.98
CA ILE A 3 15.88 -12.29 50.55
C ILE A 3 16.33 -11.05 49.76
N LYS A 4 17.43 -10.41 50.18
CA LYS A 4 18.01 -9.26 49.46
C LYS A 4 18.42 -9.63 48.03
N SER A 5 19.05 -10.80 47.83
CA SER A 5 19.45 -11.25 46.50
C SER A 5 18.26 -11.57 45.58
N LEU A 6 17.16 -12.08 46.14
CA LEU A 6 15.92 -12.35 45.41
C LEU A 6 15.24 -11.06 44.94
N LEU A 7 15.20 -10.05 45.80
CA LEU A 7 14.64 -8.73 45.45
C LEU A 7 15.48 -8.00 44.39
N LEU A 8 16.80 -8.02 44.51
CA LEU A 8 17.68 -7.43 43.49
C LEU A 8 17.61 -8.19 42.16
N GLY A 9 17.49 -9.51 42.17
CA GLY A 9 17.32 -10.31 40.96
C GLY A 9 16.00 -10.03 40.22
N SER A 10 14.91 -9.83 40.95
CA SER A 10 13.58 -9.55 40.37
C SER A 10 13.50 -8.16 39.71
N ALA A 11 14.17 -7.15 40.28
CA ALA A 11 14.21 -5.81 39.69
C ALA A 11 14.95 -5.79 38.33
N ALA A 12 16.03 -6.56 38.19
CA ALA A 12 16.79 -6.65 36.94
C ALA A 12 15.98 -7.31 35.79
N ALA A 13 15.14 -8.30 36.12
CA ALA A 13 14.30 -8.98 35.13
C ALA A 13 13.23 -8.06 34.52
N MET A 14 12.70 -7.11 35.30
CA MET A 14 11.67 -6.17 34.81
C MET A 14 12.24 -5.11 33.85
N MET A 15 13.52 -4.76 33.96
CA MET A 15 14.18 -3.78 33.08
C MET A 15 14.56 -4.37 31.71
N ALA A 16 14.66 -5.70 31.61
CA ALA A 16 15.01 -6.38 30.35
C ALA A 16 13.84 -6.50 29.34
N VAL A 17 12.60 -6.20 29.75
CA VAL A 17 11.39 -6.47 28.95
C VAL A 17 10.83 -5.22 28.27
N SER A 18 11.31 -4.03 28.62
CA SER A 18 10.84 -2.77 28.01
C SER A 18 11.56 -2.46 26.69
N THR A 19 11.23 -3.20 25.63
CA THR A 19 11.47 -2.77 24.25
C THR A 19 10.14 -2.35 23.63
N ALA A 20 9.71 -1.11 23.90
CA ALA A 20 8.66 -0.48 23.12
C ALA A 20 9.25 -0.13 21.75
N GLN A 21 9.14 -1.06 20.79
CA GLN A 21 9.40 -0.73 19.40
C GLN A 21 8.16 -0.02 18.86
N ALA A 22 8.29 1.28 18.63
CA ALA A 22 7.36 2.00 17.77
C ALA A 22 7.45 1.33 16.39
N ALA A 23 6.39 0.62 16.00
CA ALA A 23 6.26 0.13 14.64
C ALA A 23 5.99 1.36 13.76
N ASP A 24 7.02 1.85 13.09
CA ASP A 24 6.83 2.78 11.98
C ASP A 24 5.95 2.08 10.96
N ILE A 25 4.72 2.60 10.80
CA ILE A 25 3.78 2.14 9.79
C ILE A 25 4.43 2.49 8.45
N ILE A 26 5.01 1.49 7.80
CA ILE A 26 5.50 1.58 6.44
C ILE A 26 4.26 1.79 5.57
N ILE A 27 4.00 3.05 5.21
CA ILE A 27 3.01 3.37 4.18
C ILE A 27 3.65 2.92 2.86
N PRO A 28 3.14 1.87 2.19
CA PRO A 28 3.67 1.49 0.90
C PRO A 28 3.50 2.68 -0.06
N GLU A 29 4.59 3.06 -0.71
CA GLU A 29 4.61 4.13 -1.70
C GLU A 29 3.53 3.83 -2.76
N PRO A 30 2.72 4.81 -3.19
CA PRO A 30 1.66 4.56 -4.15
C PRO A 30 2.28 4.07 -5.45
N GLU A 31 2.10 2.77 -5.74
CA GLU A 31 2.45 2.21 -7.04
C GLU A 31 1.76 3.08 -8.10
N VAL A 32 2.53 3.53 -9.09
CA VAL A 32 2.02 4.33 -10.20
C VAL A 32 1.07 3.44 -10.97
N VAL A 33 -0.20 3.46 -10.58
CA VAL A 33 -1.25 2.69 -11.20
C VAL A 33 -1.47 3.30 -12.58
N GLU A 34 -0.93 2.63 -13.61
CA GLU A 34 -1.19 2.98 -15.00
C GLU A 34 -2.66 2.66 -15.32
N TYR A 35 -3.53 3.63 -15.03
CA TYR A 35 -4.97 3.47 -15.18
C TYR A 35 -5.41 3.33 -16.65
N VAL A 36 -4.58 3.70 -17.61
CA VAL A 36 -4.96 3.72 -19.02
C VAL A 36 -4.06 2.78 -19.81
N ARG A 37 -4.60 1.59 -20.11
CA ARG A 37 -3.95 0.59 -20.96
C ARG A 37 -4.48 0.70 -22.39
N VAL A 38 -3.61 0.57 -23.38
CA VAL A 38 -4.00 0.53 -24.80
C VAL A 38 -4.71 -0.79 -25.11
N CYS A 39 -5.83 -0.74 -25.84
CA CYS A 39 -6.52 -1.94 -26.34
C CYS A 39 -6.16 -2.21 -27.80
N ASP A 40 -5.21 -3.14 -28.01
CA ASP A 40 -4.77 -3.54 -29.35
C ASP A 40 -5.83 -4.35 -30.12
N ALA A 41 -6.73 -5.05 -29.40
CA ALA A 41 -7.77 -5.89 -29.99
C ALA A 41 -8.80 -5.09 -30.83
N ALA A 42 -9.07 -3.84 -30.46
CA ALA A 42 -10.01 -2.96 -31.16
C ALA A 42 -9.32 -1.98 -32.13
N GLY A 43 -7.98 -1.95 -32.12
CA GLY A 43 -7.18 -1.08 -32.97
C GLY A 43 -6.85 0.28 -32.34
N THR A 44 -6.30 1.17 -33.17
CA THR A 44 -5.74 2.45 -32.71
C THR A 44 -6.78 3.35 -32.06
N GLY A 45 -6.43 3.94 -30.91
CA GLY A 45 -7.28 4.90 -30.20
C GLY A 45 -8.30 4.27 -29.25
N PHE A 46 -8.25 2.95 -29.04
CA PHE A 46 -9.02 2.26 -28.00
C PHE A 46 -8.21 2.05 -26.73
N PHE A 47 -8.89 2.11 -25.60
CA PHE A 47 -8.33 1.94 -24.26
C PHE A 47 -9.15 0.91 -23.48
N TYR A 48 -8.52 0.18 -22.57
CA TYR A 48 -9.25 -0.69 -21.65
C TYR A 48 -9.90 0.11 -20.52
N ILE A 49 -11.14 -0.23 -20.17
CA ILE A 49 -11.77 0.27 -18.95
C ILE A 49 -11.08 -0.38 -17.74
N PRO A 50 -10.60 0.40 -16.75
CA PRO A 50 -9.93 -0.13 -15.57
C PRO A 50 -10.75 -1.25 -14.90
N GLY A 51 -10.10 -2.37 -14.58
CA GLY A 51 -10.74 -3.53 -13.96
C GLY A 51 -11.52 -4.44 -14.92
N THR A 52 -11.48 -4.20 -16.24
CA THR A 52 -12.13 -5.05 -17.24
C THR A 52 -11.26 -5.27 -18.49
N GLU A 53 -11.68 -6.19 -19.36
CA GLU A 53 -11.14 -6.39 -20.72
C GLU A 53 -11.98 -5.67 -21.79
N THR A 54 -12.89 -4.79 -21.37
CA THR A 54 -13.76 -4.04 -22.27
C THR A 54 -13.00 -2.87 -22.90
N CYS A 55 -13.04 -2.78 -24.22
CA CYS A 55 -12.40 -1.69 -24.97
C CYS A 55 -13.36 -0.50 -25.17
N LEU A 56 -12.86 0.70 -24.93
CA LEU A 56 -13.58 1.97 -25.01
C LEU A 56 -12.79 2.98 -25.86
N ARG A 57 -13.48 3.75 -26.71
CA ARG A 57 -12.91 4.83 -27.51
C ARG A 57 -13.68 6.13 -27.31
N ILE A 58 -13.00 7.13 -26.76
CA ILE A 58 -13.56 8.46 -26.58
C ILE A 58 -13.40 9.23 -27.91
N HIS A 59 -14.51 9.65 -28.49
CA HIS A 59 -14.53 10.50 -29.68
C HIS A 59 -15.79 11.36 -29.69
N GLY A 60 -15.75 12.45 -30.44
CA GLY A 60 -16.90 13.33 -30.63
C GLY A 60 -16.86 13.93 -32.03
N TYR A 61 -17.99 14.44 -32.47
CA TYR A 61 -18.08 15.28 -33.66
C TYR A 61 -18.81 16.57 -33.27
N VAL A 62 -18.39 17.69 -33.85
CA VAL A 62 -19.03 18.99 -33.62
C VAL A 62 -20.01 19.21 -34.76
N ARG A 63 -21.24 19.63 -34.43
CA ARG A 63 -22.22 20.14 -35.39
C ARG A 63 -22.41 21.62 -35.14
N TYR A 64 -22.49 22.37 -36.23
CA TYR A 64 -22.80 23.78 -36.24
C TYR A 64 -23.82 24.01 -37.36
N ASP A 65 -24.72 24.97 -37.15
CA ASP A 65 -25.84 25.28 -38.05
C ASP A 65 -25.48 26.37 -39.08
#